data_AF-A0A6A4QP07-F1
#
_entry.id   AF-A0A6A4QP07-F1
#
_cell.length_a   1.000
_cell.length_b   1.000
_cell.length_c   1.000
_cell.angle_alpha   90.00
_cell.angle_beta   90.00
_cell.angle_gamma   90.00
#
_symmetry.space_group_name_H-M   'P 1'
#
loop_
_entity.id
_entity.type
_entity.pdbx_description
1 polymer ?
#
loop_
_entity_poly.entity_id
_entity_poly.type
_entity_poly.pdbx_seq_one_letter_code
_entity_poly.pdbx_strand_id
1 'polypeptide(L)'
;MEAVASLKSPFQSLPPFSSTLRSFFPPSRLYISTRNPFLTSSVQAQMEPIEGSAAIASSSEPVEEILKVKEWEVGMFQNEVAASQGIRIRRRPPTGPPLHYVGPFEFRLQNEGNTPRNILEEIVWNKGVEVAKLKERKPLIALKKALANAPPARDFIGALKAAYERTALPGLIAEVKKASPSRGILREDFNPVEIAQAYEKGGAACLSVLTDEKYFKGSFENLELIRKAGVKCPLLCKEFIIDAWQLYYARSKGADAVLLIAAVLPDLDIKYMVKICKLLGLTALVEVHDEREFDRVLGIEGIELIGINNRNLETFELDISITKKLLEGERRKIVHEKNITIVGESGLFTPDDIAYVQEAGVKAVLVGESIVKQSDPGKGISILFGKDVSQS
;
A
#
# COMPACT_ATOMS: atom_id res chain seq x y z
N MET A 1 -48.76 20.29 4.13
CA MET A 1 -49.59 21.51 4.00
C MET A 1 -48.80 22.64 4.65
N GLU A 2 -47.89 23.23 3.88
CA GLU A 2 -47.89 24.66 3.46
C GLU A 2 -47.31 25.56 4.58
N ALA A 3 -46.35 26.46 4.36
CA ALA A 3 -46.17 27.32 3.20
C ALA A 3 -44.70 27.72 2.92
N VAL A 4 -44.52 28.16 1.68
CA VAL A 4 -43.33 28.68 1.01
C VAL A 4 -43.33 30.22 1.07
N ALA A 5 -42.18 30.86 1.28
CA ALA A 5 -41.81 32.22 0.84
C ALA A 5 -40.39 32.53 1.39
N SER A 6 -39.50 33.33 0.79
CA SER A 6 -39.31 33.91 -0.54
C SER A 6 -37.91 34.58 -0.49
N LEU A 7 -37.21 34.59 -1.62
CA LEU A 7 -35.90 35.24 -1.83
C LEU A 7 -35.94 36.76 -1.61
N LYS A 8 -34.81 37.35 -1.17
CA LYS A 8 -34.16 38.53 -1.79
C LYS A 8 -32.84 38.91 -1.10
N SER A 9 -31.75 38.89 -1.86
CA SER A 9 -30.50 39.61 -1.60
C SER A 9 -30.55 41.02 -2.20
N PRO A 10 -29.66 41.92 -1.76
CA PRO A 10 -29.05 42.85 -2.69
C PRO A 10 -27.52 42.90 -2.58
N PHE A 11 -26.91 42.97 -3.77
CA PHE A 11 -25.51 43.26 -4.04
C PHE A 11 -25.09 44.64 -3.49
N GLN A 12 -23.87 44.74 -2.96
CA GLN A 12 -23.14 45.99 -2.77
C GLN A 12 -21.83 45.97 -3.57
N SER A 13 -21.65 47.00 -4.38
CA SER A 13 -20.51 47.28 -5.25
C SER A 13 -19.46 48.15 -4.54
N LEU A 14 -18.17 47.85 -4.73
CA LEU A 14 -17.03 48.70 -4.34
C LEU A 14 -16.15 49.03 -5.58
N PRO A 15 -15.37 50.14 -5.53
CA PRO A 15 -15.00 50.96 -6.69
C PRO A 15 -13.63 50.61 -7.32
N PRO A 16 -13.20 51.28 -8.42
CA PRO A 16 -12.15 50.78 -9.31
C PRO A 16 -10.74 51.28 -8.94
N PHE A 17 -9.73 50.46 -9.22
CA PHE A 17 -8.33 50.88 -9.24
C PHE A 17 -7.76 50.74 -10.64
N SER A 18 -7.31 51.86 -11.20
CA SER A 18 -6.44 51.93 -12.38
C SER A 18 -4.99 52.01 -11.92
N SER A 19 -4.05 51.40 -12.64
CA SER A 19 -2.74 52.01 -12.92
C SER A 19 -1.99 51.26 -14.01
N THR A 20 -1.10 52.02 -14.63
CA THR A 20 -0.60 51.93 -15.99
C THR A 20 0.69 51.09 -16.10
N LEU A 21 0.92 50.62 -17.33
CA LEU A 21 2.12 49.99 -17.89
C LEU A 21 3.47 50.72 -17.66
N ARG A 22 4.55 49.93 -17.89
CA ARG A 22 5.93 50.22 -18.36
C ARG A 22 7.02 49.95 -17.30
N SER A 23 8.18 49.35 -17.55
CA SER A 23 8.81 48.78 -18.76
C SER A 23 10.26 48.31 -18.46
N PHE A 24 10.83 47.52 -19.39
CA PHE A 24 12.26 47.34 -19.77
C PHE A 24 13.23 46.54 -18.89
N PHE A 25 13.82 45.48 -19.48
CA PHE A 25 15.27 45.25 -19.73
C PHE A 25 15.47 43.94 -20.58
N PRO A 26 16.63 43.70 -21.25
CA PRO A 26 16.71 43.30 -22.66
C PRO A 26 17.21 41.85 -22.92
N PRO A 27 17.30 41.38 -24.20
CA PRO A 27 17.71 40.01 -24.54
C PRO A 27 19.15 39.92 -25.07
N SER A 28 19.84 38.82 -24.72
CA SER A 28 21.07 38.33 -25.38
C SER A 28 21.43 36.97 -24.78
N ARG A 29 21.93 35.94 -25.48
CA ARG A 29 22.38 35.73 -26.86
C ARG A 29 22.40 34.21 -27.07
N LEU A 30 21.93 33.75 -28.23
CA LEU A 30 22.16 32.39 -28.75
C LEU A 30 23.62 32.27 -29.21
N TYR A 31 24.27 31.15 -28.89
CA TYR A 31 25.47 30.69 -29.59
C TYR A 31 25.15 29.38 -30.30
N ILE A 32 25.17 29.44 -31.63
CA ILE A 32 25.29 28.33 -32.55
C ILE A 32 26.79 28.10 -32.76
N SER A 33 27.25 26.86 -32.62
CA SER A 33 28.50 26.41 -33.22
C SER A 33 28.19 25.22 -34.12
N THR A 34 28.67 25.29 -35.34
CA THR A 34 28.47 24.32 -36.42
C THR A 34 29.81 23.75 -36.86
N ARG A 35 29.74 22.52 -37.40
CA ARG A 35 30.68 21.83 -38.32
C ARG A 35 31.89 21.14 -37.66
N ASN A 36 32.30 19.92 -38.07
CA ASN A 36 32.24 19.32 -39.41
C ASN A 36 32.21 17.76 -39.39
N PRO A 37 31.90 17.11 -40.54
CA PRO A 37 31.61 15.69 -40.71
C PRO A 37 32.75 14.91 -41.41
N PHE A 38 32.81 13.58 -41.22
CA PHE A 38 33.48 12.55 -42.04
C PHE A 38 33.10 11.19 -41.37
N LEU A 39 32.79 10.06 -41.99
CA LEU A 39 32.99 9.50 -43.33
C LEU A 39 31.95 8.40 -43.55
N THR A 40 31.52 8.29 -44.79
CA THR A 40 30.76 7.19 -45.41
C THR A 40 31.58 5.90 -45.50
N SER A 41 30.98 4.75 -45.21
CA SER A 41 31.31 3.52 -45.94
C SER A 41 30.07 2.63 -46.08
N SER A 42 29.59 2.55 -47.31
CA SER A 42 28.57 1.65 -47.81
C SER A 42 29.22 0.34 -48.22
N VAL A 43 28.85 -0.77 -47.58
CA VAL A 43 29.19 -2.11 -48.05
C VAL A 43 28.04 -2.61 -48.90
N GLN A 44 28.29 -2.68 -50.21
CA GLN A 44 27.51 -3.42 -51.20
C GLN A 44 27.51 -4.91 -50.83
N ALA A 45 26.34 -5.52 -50.70
CA ALA A 45 26.19 -6.97 -50.73
C ALA A 45 25.53 -7.34 -52.07
N GLN A 46 26.21 -8.21 -52.83
CA GLN A 46 25.79 -8.73 -54.12
C GLN A 46 24.57 -9.66 -53.95
N MET A 47 23.57 -9.49 -54.82
CA MET A 47 22.49 -10.45 -55.05
C MET A 47 22.91 -11.42 -56.15
N GLU A 48 22.82 -12.72 -55.90
CA GLU A 48 22.55 -13.74 -56.91
C GLU A 48 21.34 -14.58 -56.45
N PRO A 49 20.41 -14.95 -57.35
CA PRO A 49 19.23 -15.73 -57.00
C PRO A 49 19.51 -17.23 -57.15
N ILE A 50 19.13 -18.02 -56.15
CA ILE A 50 18.93 -19.46 -56.32
C ILE A 50 17.49 -19.76 -55.95
N GLU A 51 16.72 -20.13 -56.98
CA GLU A 51 15.39 -20.73 -56.84
C GLU A 51 15.49 -22.06 -56.08
N GLY A 52 14.66 -22.19 -55.05
CA GLY A 52 14.57 -23.39 -54.23
C GLY A 52 13.35 -23.32 -53.33
N SER A 53 12.19 -23.65 -53.92
CA SER A 53 10.91 -23.81 -53.22
C SER A 53 11.02 -24.78 -52.05
N ALA A 54 10.84 -24.28 -50.83
CA ALA A 54 10.40 -25.08 -49.69
C ALA A 54 9.55 -24.19 -48.76
N ALA A 55 8.37 -24.71 -48.42
CA ALA A 55 7.28 -24.02 -47.75
C ALA A 55 7.72 -23.20 -46.51
N ILE A 56 7.42 -21.91 -46.53
CA ILE A 56 7.37 -21.08 -45.32
C ILE A 56 6.13 -21.55 -44.55
N ALA A 57 6.33 -22.40 -43.55
CA ALA A 57 5.35 -22.57 -42.49
C ALA A 57 5.22 -21.21 -41.79
N SER A 58 4.09 -20.53 -42.00
CA SER A 58 3.74 -19.34 -41.24
C SER A 58 3.33 -19.75 -39.82
N SER A 59 4.28 -20.12 -38.98
CA SER A 59 4.06 -20.19 -37.53
C SER A 59 4.42 -18.85 -36.92
N SER A 60 3.61 -17.83 -37.21
CA SER A 60 3.57 -16.66 -36.33
C SER A 60 2.77 -17.08 -35.10
N GLU A 61 3.44 -17.73 -34.14
CA GLU A 61 2.92 -17.73 -32.77
C GLU A 61 2.69 -16.26 -32.40
N PRO A 62 1.47 -15.88 -32.00
CA PRO A 62 1.20 -14.49 -31.68
C PRO A 62 2.14 -14.07 -30.56
N VAL A 63 2.90 -12.99 -30.76
CA VAL A 63 3.87 -12.44 -29.79
C VAL A 63 3.28 -12.30 -28.38
N GLU A 64 1.96 -12.08 -28.32
CA GLU A 64 1.16 -12.01 -27.10
C GLU A 64 1.09 -13.33 -26.32
N GLU A 65 1.08 -14.48 -27.01
CA GLU A 65 1.09 -15.82 -26.42
C GLU A 65 2.47 -16.15 -25.85
N ILE A 66 3.55 -15.81 -26.56
CA ILE A 66 4.94 -15.94 -26.08
C ILE A 66 5.18 -15.07 -24.83
N LEU A 67 4.67 -13.83 -24.83
CA LEU A 67 4.77 -12.94 -23.66
C LEU A 67 4.02 -13.51 -22.45
N LYS A 68 2.82 -14.06 -22.66
CA LYS A 68 2.05 -14.73 -21.59
C LYS A 68 2.78 -15.94 -21.02
N VAL A 69 3.44 -16.75 -21.86
CA VAL A 69 4.24 -17.91 -21.41
C VAL A 69 5.45 -17.46 -20.58
N LYS A 70 6.17 -16.41 -21.00
CA LYS A 70 7.30 -15.87 -20.21
C LYS A 70 6.86 -15.26 -18.88
N GLU A 71 5.77 -14.50 -18.86
CA GLU A 71 5.20 -13.95 -17.62
C GLU A 71 4.74 -15.05 -16.65
N TRP A 72 4.32 -16.18 -17.21
CA TRP A 72 3.94 -17.38 -16.47
C TRP A 72 5.15 -18.07 -15.85
N GLU A 73 6.20 -18.36 -16.63
CA GLU A 73 7.44 -18.98 -16.15
C GLU A 73 8.09 -18.16 -15.02
N VAL A 74 8.14 -16.84 -15.17
CA VAL A 74 8.62 -15.93 -14.12
C VAL A 74 7.76 -16.05 -12.85
N GLY A 75 6.44 -16.15 -12.99
CA GLY A 75 5.52 -16.34 -11.88
C GLY A 75 5.71 -17.68 -11.16
N MET A 76 6.00 -18.76 -11.89
CA MET A 76 6.31 -20.07 -11.30
C MET A 76 7.59 -20.01 -10.47
N PHE A 77 8.67 -19.42 -11.00
CA PHE A 77 9.92 -19.27 -10.27
C PHE A 77 9.74 -18.43 -8.98
N GLN A 78 8.92 -17.38 -9.04
CA GLN A 78 8.58 -16.59 -7.85
C GLN A 78 7.85 -17.42 -6.78
N ASN A 79 6.95 -18.33 -7.17
CA ASN A 79 6.27 -19.22 -6.24
C ASN A 79 7.23 -20.25 -5.59
N GLU A 80 8.22 -20.75 -6.33
CA GLU A 80 9.23 -21.67 -5.78
C GLU A 80 10.14 -20.97 -4.75
N VAL A 81 10.60 -19.77 -5.06
CA VAL A 81 11.36 -18.93 -4.10
C VAL A 81 10.52 -18.66 -2.86
N ALA A 82 9.25 -18.29 -3.03
CA ALA A 82 8.32 -18.07 -1.92
C ALA A 82 8.15 -19.34 -1.06
N ALA A 83 7.97 -20.50 -1.68
CA ALA A 83 7.83 -21.77 -0.99
C ALA A 83 9.08 -22.15 -0.19
N SER A 84 10.29 -21.91 -0.74
CA SER A 84 11.55 -22.13 -0.02
C SER A 84 11.67 -21.25 1.24
N GLN A 85 11.05 -20.07 1.21
CA GLN A 85 10.96 -19.14 2.35
C GLN A 85 9.79 -19.47 3.29
N GLY A 86 8.98 -20.48 2.98
CA GLY A 86 7.84 -20.90 3.79
C GLY A 86 6.58 -20.09 3.58
N ILE A 87 6.58 -19.19 2.60
CA ILE A 87 5.39 -18.45 2.21
C ILE A 87 4.40 -19.46 1.65
N ARG A 88 3.27 -19.58 2.33
CA ARG A 88 2.18 -20.46 1.89
C ARG A 88 1.27 -19.74 0.91
N ILE A 89 1.12 -18.42 0.98
CA ILE A 89 0.17 -17.69 0.16
C ILE A 89 0.66 -17.60 -1.28
N ARG A 90 -0.07 -18.25 -2.19
CA ARG A 90 0.24 -18.19 -3.62
C ARG A 90 -0.27 -16.89 -4.19
N ARG A 91 0.53 -16.19 -4.98
CA ARG A 91 0.10 -14.94 -5.63
C ARG A 91 -0.65 -15.15 -6.93
N ARG A 92 -0.60 -16.37 -7.48
CA ARG A 92 -1.24 -16.79 -8.72
C ARG A 92 -1.67 -18.26 -8.62
N PRO A 93 -2.64 -18.71 -9.43
CA PRO A 93 -2.95 -20.14 -9.57
C PRO A 93 -1.69 -20.93 -9.99
N PRO A 94 -1.44 -22.15 -9.46
CA PRO A 94 -0.25 -22.95 -9.81
C PRO A 94 -0.31 -23.58 -11.19
N THR A 95 -1.50 -23.94 -11.66
CA THR A 95 -1.73 -24.37 -13.03
C THR A 95 -2.28 -23.17 -13.79
N GLY A 96 -1.81 -22.90 -15.01
CA GLY A 96 -2.30 -21.77 -15.80
C GLY A 96 -3.82 -21.83 -15.99
N PRO A 97 -4.45 -20.83 -16.62
CA PRO A 97 -5.80 -21.07 -17.14
C PRO A 97 -5.75 -22.35 -17.99
N PRO A 98 -6.53 -23.40 -17.67
CA PRO A 98 -6.55 -24.61 -18.49
C PRO A 98 -7.28 -24.25 -19.77
N LEU A 99 -6.51 -23.96 -20.84
CA LEU A 99 -7.03 -23.90 -22.19
C LEU A 99 -6.78 -25.26 -22.82
N HIS A 100 -7.67 -26.21 -22.53
CA HIS A 100 -7.79 -27.39 -23.38
C HIS A 100 -8.83 -27.07 -24.44
N TYR A 101 -8.35 -26.87 -25.66
CA TYR A 101 -9.20 -26.79 -26.83
C TYR A 101 -9.68 -28.20 -27.18
N VAL A 102 -11.00 -28.42 -27.09
CA VAL A 102 -11.61 -29.72 -27.42
C VAL A 102 -12.68 -29.50 -28.50
N GLY A 103 -12.23 -29.25 -29.72
CA GLY A 103 -13.12 -28.90 -30.84
C GLY A 103 -13.69 -27.47 -30.68
N PRO A 104 -14.94 -27.17 -31.10
CA PRO A 104 -15.50 -25.81 -31.07
C PRO A 104 -15.85 -25.31 -29.66
N PHE A 105 -15.47 -26.06 -28.60
CA PHE A 105 -15.77 -25.73 -27.21
C PHE A 105 -14.48 -25.50 -26.43
N GLU A 106 -14.47 -24.41 -25.66
CA GLU A 106 -13.47 -24.17 -24.62
C GLU A 106 -13.92 -24.87 -23.33
N PHE A 107 -13.17 -25.87 -22.86
CA PHE A 107 -13.47 -26.54 -21.59
C PHE A 107 -12.37 -26.24 -20.56
N ARG A 108 -12.74 -25.64 -19.43
CA ARG A 108 -11.85 -25.46 -18.28
C ARG A 108 -12.03 -26.61 -17.32
N LEU A 109 -11.06 -27.51 -17.23
CA LEU A 109 -10.97 -28.43 -16.10
C LEU A 109 -10.72 -27.60 -14.84
N GLN A 110 -11.71 -27.47 -13.96
CA GLN A 110 -11.48 -26.95 -12.62
C GLN A 110 -10.56 -27.93 -11.91
N ASN A 111 -9.26 -27.63 -11.88
CA ASN A 111 -8.30 -28.38 -11.09
C ASN A 111 -8.39 -27.86 -9.66
N GLU A 112 -8.54 -28.74 -8.66
CA GLU A 112 -8.62 -28.32 -7.23
C GLU A 112 -7.42 -27.48 -6.80
N GLY A 113 -6.27 -27.62 -7.49
CA GLY A 113 -5.09 -26.79 -7.28
C GLY A 113 -5.24 -25.32 -7.67
N ASN A 114 -6.25 -24.95 -8.48
CA ASN A 114 -6.47 -23.62 -9.04
C ASN A 114 -7.55 -22.78 -8.33
N THR A 115 -7.93 -23.18 -7.13
CA THR A 115 -8.78 -22.37 -6.25
C THR A 115 -7.94 -21.79 -5.10
N PRO A 116 -8.25 -20.57 -4.61
CA PRO A 116 -7.63 -20.04 -3.41
C PRO A 116 -7.91 -20.94 -2.22
N ARG A 117 -6.87 -21.25 -1.43
CA ARG A 117 -7.01 -22.13 -0.25
C ARG A 117 -7.50 -21.42 1.00
N ASN A 118 -7.29 -20.11 1.07
CA ASN A 118 -7.73 -19.27 2.17
C ASN A 118 -8.10 -17.88 1.65
N ILE A 119 -8.73 -17.08 2.52
CA ILE A 119 -9.21 -15.74 2.17
C ILE A 119 -8.09 -14.80 1.73
N LEU A 120 -6.90 -14.88 2.35
CA LEU A 120 -5.78 -14.02 2.00
C LEU A 120 -5.30 -14.32 0.58
N GLU A 121 -5.22 -15.60 0.22
CA GLU A 121 -4.87 -16.03 -1.14
C GLU A 121 -5.91 -15.54 -2.15
N GLU A 122 -7.21 -15.60 -1.82
CA GLU A 122 -8.29 -15.08 -2.66
C GLU A 122 -8.17 -13.57 -2.87
N ILE A 123 -7.91 -12.82 -1.80
CA ILE A 123 -7.70 -11.37 -1.85
C ILE A 123 -6.53 -11.03 -2.77
N VAL A 124 -5.39 -11.70 -2.59
CA VAL A 124 -4.18 -11.47 -3.36
C VAL A 124 -4.39 -11.74 -4.86
N TRP A 125 -5.12 -12.80 -5.21
CA TRP A 125 -5.41 -13.12 -6.62
C TRP A 125 -6.30 -12.05 -7.26
N ASN A 126 -7.36 -11.63 -6.56
CA ASN A 126 -8.22 -10.55 -7.03
C ASN A 126 -7.45 -9.23 -7.17
N LYS A 127 -6.53 -8.95 -6.23
CA LYS A 127 -5.67 -7.77 -6.28
C LYS A 127 -4.77 -7.77 -7.51
N GLY A 128 -4.28 -8.93 -7.95
CA GLY A 128 -3.51 -9.05 -9.20
C GLY A 128 -4.30 -8.54 -10.41
N VAL A 129 -5.57 -8.94 -10.52
CA VAL A 129 -6.47 -8.49 -11.59
C VAL A 129 -6.79 -7.00 -11.49
N GLU A 130 -7.06 -6.52 -10.27
CA GLU A 130 -7.34 -5.11 -10.01
C GLU A 130 -6.16 -4.21 -10.38
N VAL A 131 -4.96 -4.55 -9.90
CA VAL A 131 -3.73 -3.79 -10.16
C VAL A 131 -3.41 -3.74 -11.65
N ALA A 132 -3.60 -4.83 -12.39
CA ALA A 132 -3.42 -4.84 -13.84
C ALA A 132 -4.30 -3.79 -14.54
N LYS A 133 -5.61 -3.77 -14.21
CA LYS A 133 -6.56 -2.79 -14.75
C LYS A 133 -6.21 -1.35 -14.35
N LEU A 134 -5.76 -1.13 -13.12
CA LEU A 134 -5.37 0.19 -12.66
C LEU A 134 -4.08 0.68 -13.33
N LYS A 135 -3.12 -0.21 -13.60
CA LYS A 135 -1.88 0.11 -14.34
C LYS A 135 -2.15 0.55 -15.77
N GLU A 136 -3.10 -0.09 -16.45
CA GLU A 136 -3.54 0.31 -17.79
C GLU A 136 -4.13 1.73 -17.78
N ARG A 137 -4.99 2.02 -16.79
CA ARG A 137 -5.64 3.34 -16.65
C ARG A 137 -4.68 4.43 -16.19
N LYS A 138 -3.71 4.08 -15.34
CA LYS A 138 -2.73 5.01 -14.75
C LYS A 138 -1.33 4.43 -14.85
N PRO A 139 -0.67 4.59 -16.02
CA PRO A 139 0.69 4.10 -16.22
C PRO A 139 1.69 4.71 -15.23
N LEU A 140 2.73 3.95 -14.89
CA LEU A 140 3.74 4.37 -13.90
C LEU A 140 4.39 5.72 -14.23
N ILE A 141 4.60 6.03 -15.52
CA ILE A 141 5.17 7.30 -15.96
C ILE A 141 4.30 8.50 -15.55
N ALA A 142 2.97 8.35 -15.61
CA ALA A 142 2.04 9.40 -15.21
C ALA A 142 2.11 9.63 -13.68
N LEU A 143 2.22 8.55 -12.90
CA LEU A 143 2.37 8.64 -11.45
C LEU A 143 3.70 9.31 -11.06
N LYS A 144 4.82 8.92 -11.68
CA LYS A 144 6.12 9.55 -11.43
C LYS A 144 6.11 11.04 -11.73
N LYS A 145 5.46 11.46 -12.83
CA LYS A 145 5.31 12.87 -13.18
C LYS A 145 4.49 13.64 -12.15
N ALA A 146 3.38 13.06 -11.67
CA ALA A 146 2.56 13.67 -10.63
C ALA A 146 3.33 13.83 -9.30
N LEU A 147 4.17 12.85 -8.96
CA LEU A 147 4.95 12.82 -7.73
C LEU A 147 6.14 13.77 -7.71
N ALA A 148 6.65 14.19 -8.88
CA ALA A 148 7.78 15.11 -8.96
C ALA A 148 7.53 16.45 -8.22
N ASN A 149 6.26 16.87 -8.12
CA ASN A 149 5.85 18.09 -7.44
C ASN A 149 5.03 17.81 -6.17
N ALA A 150 4.96 16.56 -5.71
CA ALA A 150 4.24 16.24 -4.48
C ALA A 150 5.01 16.81 -3.27
N PRO A 151 4.30 17.27 -2.21
CA PRO A 151 4.97 17.62 -0.96
C PRO A 151 5.76 16.41 -0.42
N PRO A 152 6.71 16.59 0.50
CA PRO A 152 7.34 15.46 1.17
C PRO A 152 6.30 14.62 1.95
N ALA A 153 6.56 13.33 2.11
CA ALA A 153 5.81 12.50 3.03
C ALA A 153 6.08 12.94 4.46
N ARG A 154 5.11 12.75 5.35
CA ARG A 154 5.26 13.07 6.77
C ARG A 154 5.98 11.94 7.49
N ASP A 155 6.72 12.28 8.53
CA ASP A 155 7.50 11.30 9.30
C ASP A 155 6.58 10.41 10.16
N PHE A 156 6.27 9.23 9.62
CA PHE A 156 5.37 8.26 10.25
C PHE A 156 5.99 7.67 11.53
N ILE A 157 7.27 7.28 11.50
CA ILE A 157 7.95 6.70 12.68
C ILE A 157 8.19 7.78 13.74
N GLY A 158 8.60 8.98 13.31
CA GLY A 158 8.78 10.13 14.20
C GLY A 158 7.50 10.47 14.97
N ALA A 159 6.34 10.46 14.32
CA ALA A 159 5.06 10.69 14.98
C ALA A 159 4.74 9.63 16.06
N LEU A 160 5.03 8.36 15.81
CA LEU A 160 4.86 7.29 16.80
C LEU A 160 5.81 7.46 17.99
N LYS A 161 7.09 7.76 17.73
CA LYS A 161 8.09 7.99 18.77
C LYS A 161 7.74 9.21 19.63
N ALA A 162 7.35 10.33 19.02
CA ALA A 162 6.94 11.53 19.73
C ALA A 162 5.69 11.29 20.60
N ALA A 163 4.73 10.49 20.13
CA ALA A 163 3.57 10.12 20.94
C ALA A 163 3.96 9.26 22.15
N TYR A 164 4.88 8.30 21.96
CA TYR A 164 5.40 7.46 23.04
C TYR A 164 6.16 8.29 24.09
N GLU A 165 7.06 9.17 23.66
CA GLU A 165 7.83 10.05 24.54
C GLU A 165 6.93 10.99 25.35
N ARG A 166 5.87 11.51 24.74
CA ARG A 166 4.92 12.42 25.41
C ARG A 166 4.05 11.74 26.46
N THR A 167 3.60 10.51 26.20
CA THR A 167 2.53 9.87 26.99
C THR A 167 3.00 8.67 27.83
N ALA A 168 4.22 8.19 27.59
CA ALA A 168 4.76 6.92 28.07
C ALA A 168 3.87 5.70 27.72
N LEU A 169 3.05 5.83 26.66
CA LEU A 169 2.20 4.76 26.13
C LEU A 169 2.53 4.49 24.65
N PRO A 170 2.24 3.29 24.13
CA PRO A 170 2.42 3.00 22.70
C PRO A 170 1.69 4.02 21.81
N GLY A 171 2.39 4.53 20.79
CA GLY A 171 1.79 5.43 19.80
C GLY A 171 0.66 4.75 19.03
N LEU A 172 -0.52 5.37 18.98
CA LEU A 172 -1.68 4.79 18.31
C LEU A 172 -1.68 5.07 16.81
N ILE A 173 -1.75 4.00 16.01
CA ILE A 173 -2.18 4.02 14.62
C ILE A 173 -3.67 3.69 14.59
N ALA A 174 -4.53 4.71 14.51
CA ALA A 174 -5.99 4.52 14.52
C ALA A 174 -6.49 4.16 13.12
N GLU A 175 -7.23 3.05 13.00
CA GLU A 175 -7.65 2.52 11.71
C GLU A 175 -9.04 3.00 11.30
N VAL A 176 -9.10 3.71 10.17
CA VAL A 176 -10.31 4.14 9.48
C VAL A 176 -10.82 2.99 8.59
N LYS A 177 -11.83 2.26 9.08
CA LYS A 177 -12.34 1.05 8.45
C LYS A 177 -13.86 1.01 8.41
N LYS A 178 -14.43 0.71 7.24
CA LYS A 178 -15.89 0.58 7.04
C LYS A 178 -16.39 -0.84 7.33
N ALA A 179 -15.70 -1.84 6.79
CA ALA A 179 -16.07 -3.24 6.90
C ALA A 179 -14.83 -4.14 7.03
N SER A 180 -15.04 -5.40 7.41
CA SER A 180 -14.05 -6.46 7.28
C SER A 180 -14.68 -7.78 6.87
N PRO A 181 -13.93 -8.71 6.23
CA PRO A 181 -14.44 -10.04 5.90
C PRO A 181 -14.97 -10.81 7.11
N SER A 182 -14.35 -10.63 8.27
CA SER A 182 -14.69 -11.34 9.51
C SER A 182 -15.90 -10.79 10.27
N ARG A 183 -16.24 -9.51 10.10
CA ARG A 183 -17.27 -8.83 10.90
C ARG A 183 -18.36 -8.15 10.05
N GLY A 184 -18.25 -8.17 8.73
CA GLY A 184 -19.17 -7.44 7.86
C GLY A 184 -19.01 -5.92 8.00
N ILE A 185 -20.12 -5.18 7.92
CA ILE A 185 -20.11 -3.72 8.07
C ILE A 185 -19.96 -3.36 9.55
N LEU A 186 -18.93 -2.58 9.86
CA LEU A 186 -18.63 -2.12 11.23
C LEU A 186 -19.28 -0.77 11.53
N ARG A 187 -19.44 0.07 10.49
CA ARG A 187 -20.06 1.39 10.59
C ARG A 187 -20.84 1.69 9.31
N GLU A 188 -22.17 1.77 9.44
CA GLU A 188 -23.06 2.06 8.31
C GLU A 188 -22.87 3.49 7.80
N ASP A 189 -22.92 4.46 8.72
CA ASP A 189 -22.63 5.86 8.44
C ASP A 189 -21.11 6.12 8.49
N PHE A 190 -20.49 5.99 7.32
CA PHE A 190 -19.04 6.05 7.15
C PHE A 190 -18.62 7.31 6.41
N ASN A 191 -18.26 8.35 7.17
CA ASN A 191 -17.53 9.50 6.67
C ASN A 191 -16.03 9.38 7.06
N PRO A 192 -15.13 9.04 6.11
CA PRO A 192 -13.72 8.83 6.42
C PRO A 192 -13.02 10.08 6.95
N VAL A 193 -13.44 11.27 6.52
CA VAL A 193 -12.83 12.55 6.94
C VAL A 193 -13.19 12.87 8.38
N GLU A 194 -14.48 12.77 8.74
CA GLU A 194 -14.93 13.03 10.12
C GLU A 194 -14.31 12.05 11.11
N ILE A 195 -14.22 10.77 10.74
CA ILE A 195 -13.57 9.73 11.56
C ILE A 195 -12.08 10.05 11.75
N ALA A 196 -11.38 10.41 10.67
CA ALA A 196 -9.96 10.77 10.74
C ALA A 196 -9.70 12.00 11.62
N GLN A 197 -10.53 13.04 11.50
CA GLN A 197 -10.45 14.24 12.35
C GLN A 197 -10.76 13.92 13.82
N ALA A 198 -11.72 13.05 14.08
CA ALA A 198 -12.03 12.57 15.44
C ALA A 198 -10.86 11.80 16.05
N TYR A 199 -10.19 10.93 15.29
CA TYR A 199 -9.01 10.21 15.74
C TYR A 199 -7.81 11.12 15.99
N GLU A 200 -7.54 12.06 15.10
CA GLU A 200 -6.50 13.08 15.29
C GLU A 200 -6.74 13.87 16.57
N LYS A 201 -7.96 14.38 16.77
CA LYS A 201 -8.34 15.11 17.99
C LYS A 201 -8.25 14.23 19.24
N GLY A 202 -8.56 12.94 19.13
CA GLY A 202 -8.47 11.97 20.22
C GLY A 202 -7.03 11.53 20.56
N GLY A 203 -6.01 12.03 19.85
CA GLY A 203 -4.61 11.76 20.15
C GLY A 203 -3.98 10.60 19.37
N ALA A 204 -4.60 10.15 18.26
CA ALA A 204 -3.96 9.21 17.36
C ALA A 204 -2.65 9.81 16.82
N ALA A 205 -1.56 9.03 16.88
CA ALA A 205 -0.26 9.46 16.38
C ALA A 205 -0.23 9.40 14.84
N CYS A 206 -0.78 8.32 14.29
CA CYS A 206 -0.93 8.08 12.86
C CYS A 206 -2.33 7.52 12.57
N LEU A 207 -2.72 7.53 11.30
CA LEU A 207 -3.96 6.89 10.84
C LEU A 207 -3.63 5.76 9.86
N SER A 208 -4.36 4.65 9.97
CA SER A 208 -4.38 3.57 8.97
C SER A 208 -5.67 3.69 8.17
N VAL A 209 -5.60 3.75 6.84
CA VAL A 209 -6.78 3.86 5.98
C VAL A 209 -6.84 2.63 5.08
N LEU A 210 -7.94 1.88 5.18
CA LEU A 210 -8.19 0.75 4.30
C LEU A 210 -8.51 1.24 2.90
N THR A 211 -7.75 0.78 1.92
CA THR A 211 -7.94 1.14 0.50
C THR A 211 -8.52 0.02 -0.35
N ASP A 212 -8.58 -1.21 0.17
CA ASP A 212 -9.17 -2.34 -0.55
C ASP A 212 -10.70 -2.21 -0.64
N GLU A 213 -11.20 -2.10 -1.88
CA GLU A 213 -12.62 -1.90 -2.15
C GLU A 213 -13.46 -3.16 -1.91
N LYS A 214 -13.00 -4.32 -2.40
CA LYS A 214 -13.82 -5.54 -2.48
C LYS A 214 -14.11 -6.15 -1.11
N TYR A 215 -13.12 -6.21 -0.22
CA TYR A 215 -13.20 -6.95 1.04
C TYR A 215 -13.41 -6.03 2.25
N PHE A 216 -12.87 -4.81 2.19
CA PHE A 216 -12.94 -3.85 3.30
C PHE A 216 -13.87 -2.66 3.04
N LYS A 217 -14.42 -2.55 1.82
CA LYS A 217 -15.20 -1.38 1.36
C LYS A 217 -14.43 -0.06 1.56
N GLY A 218 -13.10 -0.14 1.45
CA GLY A 218 -12.18 0.98 1.45
C GLY A 218 -12.10 1.66 0.09
N SER A 219 -11.20 2.63 -0.05
CA SER A 219 -10.81 3.18 -1.35
C SER A 219 -9.55 4.04 -1.23
N PHE A 220 -8.79 4.15 -2.31
CA PHE A 220 -7.69 5.12 -2.41
C PHE A 220 -8.19 6.57 -2.33
N GLU A 221 -9.43 6.82 -2.75
CA GLU A 221 -10.11 8.11 -2.67
C GLU A 221 -10.34 8.53 -1.21
N ASN A 222 -10.67 7.59 -0.31
CA ASN A 222 -10.80 7.90 1.12
C ASN A 222 -9.49 8.42 1.71
N LEU A 223 -8.36 7.80 1.36
CA LEU A 223 -7.02 8.24 1.77
C LEU A 223 -6.74 9.66 1.26
N GLU A 224 -7.05 9.94 -0.01
CA GLU A 224 -6.86 11.25 -0.63
C GLU A 224 -7.76 12.33 -0.01
N LEU A 225 -9.03 12.00 0.28
CA LEU A 225 -9.98 12.89 0.94
C LEU A 225 -9.50 13.27 2.34
N ILE A 226 -9.06 12.29 3.14
CA ILE A 226 -8.51 12.54 4.49
C ILE A 226 -7.31 13.47 4.40
N ARG A 227 -6.38 13.22 3.46
CA ARG A 227 -5.22 14.10 3.26
C ARG A 227 -5.65 15.53 2.91
N LYS A 228 -6.57 15.69 1.97
CA LYS A 228 -7.04 16.99 1.47
C LYS A 228 -7.83 17.77 2.53
N ALA A 229 -8.50 17.08 3.46
CA ALA A 229 -9.22 17.68 4.57
C ALA A 229 -8.32 18.35 5.63
N GLY A 230 -6.99 18.26 5.48
CA GLY A 230 -6.04 18.99 6.32
C GLY A 230 -5.56 18.26 7.57
N VAL A 231 -5.98 17.00 7.77
CA VAL A 231 -5.48 16.11 8.84
C VAL A 231 -3.95 16.11 8.82
N LYS A 232 -3.34 16.28 9.99
CA LYS A 232 -1.90 16.41 10.29
C LYS A 232 -1.24 15.07 10.65
N CYS A 233 -1.98 14.10 11.16
CA CYS A 233 -1.49 12.72 11.34
C CYS A 233 -0.89 12.17 10.02
N PRO A 234 0.23 11.44 10.10
CA PRO A 234 0.71 10.63 8.98
C PRO A 234 -0.28 9.52 8.62
N LEU A 235 -0.35 9.18 7.34
CA LEU A 235 -1.33 8.23 6.80
C LEU A 235 -0.67 6.95 6.28
N LEU A 236 -1.05 5.81 6.84
CA LEU A 236 -0.74 4.47 6.33
C LEU A 236 -1.80 4.06 5.30
N CYS A 237 -1.34 3.72 4.09
CA CYS A 237 -2.14 3.02 3.10
C CYS A 237 -2.18 1.52 3.48
N LYS A 238 -3.26 1.08 4.13
CA LYS A 238 -3.45 -0.33 4.51
C LYS A 238 -4.10 -1.06 3.33
N GLU A 239 -3.25 -1.73 2.56
CA GLU A 239 -3.57 -2.37 1.29
C GLU A 239 -2.80 -3.69 1.15
N PHE A 240 -3.28 -4.61 0.31
CA PHE A 240 -2.53 -5.79 -0.11
C PHE A 240 -1.56 -5.41 -1.22
N ILE A 241 -0.36 -4.97 -0.84
CA ILE A 241 0.67 -4.56 -1.81
C ILE A 241 1.38 -5.79 -2.39
N ILE A 242 1.26 -5.96 -3.70
CA ILE A 242 1.87 -7.04 -4.47
C ILE A 242 2.70 -6.50 -5.65
N ASP A 243 2.54 -5.24 -6.03
CA ASP A 243 3.27 -4.61 -7.13
C ASP A 243 3.80 -3.24 -6.70
N ALA A 244 5.04 -2.92 -7.11
CA ALA A 244 5.68 -1.64 -6.81
C ALA A 244 4.87 -0.43 -7.32
N TRP A 245 4.07 -0.58 -8.38
CA TRP A 245 3.15 0.45 -8.87
C TRP A 245 2.22 0.95 -7.76
N GLN A 246 1.75 0.06 -6.87
CA GLN A 246 0.88 0.43 -5.75
C GLN A 246 1.55 1.41 -4.79
N LEU A 247 2.88 1.36 -4.64
CA LEU A 247 3.64 2.30 -3.81
C LEU A 247 3.57 3.73 -4.36
N TYR A 248 3.77 3.87 -5.68
CA TYR A 248 3.62 5.15 -6.37
C TYR A 248 2.18 5.64 -6.31
N TYR A 249 1.22 4.72 -6.45
CA TYR A 249 -0.20 5.08 -6.41
C TYR A 249 -0.61 5.56 -5.02
N ALA A 250 -0.24 4.82 -3.96
CA ALA A 250 -0.47 5.21 -2.57
C ALA A 250 0.16 6.57 -2.26
N ARG A 251 1.42 6.78 -2.67
CA ARG A 251 2.09 8.08 -2.49
C ARG A 251 1.34 9.21 -3.21
N SER A 252 0.87 8.97 -4.44
CA SER A 252 0.12 9.97 -5.22
C SER A 252 -1.22 10.36 -4.57
N LYS A 253 -1.74 9.48 -3.71
CA LYS A 253 -2.96 9.66 -2.92
C LYS A 253 -2.70 10.23 -1.53
N GLY A 254 -1.45 10.53 -1.20
CA GLY A 254 -1.05 11.20 0.03
C GLY A 254 -0.60 10.28 1.17
N ALA A 255 -0.36 8.99 0.90
CA ALA A 255 0.21 8.07 1.88
C ALA A 255 1.59 8.54 2.35
N ASP A 256 1.88 8.36 3.63
CA ASP A 256 3.21 8.51 4.24
C ASP A 256 3.82 7.17 4.62
N ALA A 257 2.98 6.15 4.78
CA ALA A 257 3.41 4.78 5.00
C ALA A 257 2.58 3.79 4.17
N VAL A 258 3.12 2.59 3.99
CA VAL A 258 2.49 1.47 3.27
C VAL A 258 2.68 0.17 4.04
N LEU A 259 1.74 -0.76 3.85
CA LEU A 259 1.80 -2.10 4.40
C LEU A 259 2.50 -3.06 3.43
N LEU A 260 3.49 -3.82 3.92
CA LEU A 260 4.10 -4.95 3.22
C LEU A 260 3.87 -6.22 4.06
N ILE A 261 3.31 -7.28 3.48
CA ILE A 261 2.92 -8.47 4.25
C ILE A 261 3.92 -9.60 3.98
N ALA A 262 4.66 -10.05 5.00
CA ALA A 262 5.69 -11.08 4.86
C ALA A 262 5.13 -12.46 4.50
N ALA A 263 3.87 -12.72 4.85
CA ALA A 263 3.10 -13.89 4.45
C ALA A 263 2.79 -13.93 2.94
N VAL A 264 2.95 -12.79 2.22
CA VAL A 264 2.62 -12.66 0.79
C VAL A 264 3.87 -12.38 -0.05
N LEU A 265 4.81 -11.60 0.49
CA LEU A 265 5.96 -11.08 -0.24
C LEU A 265 7.24 -11.87 0.08
N PRO A 266 7.93 -12.40 -0.95
CA PRO A 266 9.28 -12.93 -0.80
C PRO A 266 10.27 -11.85 -0.34
N ASP A 267 11.39 -12.28 0.26
CA ASP A 267 12.38 -11.34 0.81
C ASP A 267 12.95 -10.37 -0.23
N LEU A 268 13.10 -10.84 -1.48
CA LEU A 268 13.57 -10.00 -2.59
C LEU A 268 12.58 -8.88 -2.92
N ASP A 269 11.28 -9.19 -2.89
CA ASP A 269 10.22 -8.21 -3.13
C ASP A 269 10.16 -7.19 -1.99
N ILE A 270 10.25 -7.64 -0.73
CA ILE A 270 10.30 -6.72 0.43
C ILE A 270 11.53 -5.82 0.32
N LYS A 271 12.72 -6.37 0.05
CA LYS A 271 13.96 -5.59 -0.16
C LYS A 271 13.79 -4.55 -1.27
N TYR A 272 13.20 -4.93 -2.39
CA TYR A 272 12.97 -4.03 -3.52
C TYR A 272 11.95 -2.94 -3.19
N MET A 273 10.83 -3.30 -2.57
CA MET A 273 9.77 -2.37 -2.19
C MET A 273 10.22 -1.39 -1.11
N VAL A 274 10.99 -1.83 -0.11
CA VAL A 274 11.58 -0.96 0.92
C VAL A 274 12.49 0.10 0.30
N LYS A 275 13.31 -0.28 -0.70
CA LYS A 275 14.13 0.71 -1.44
C LYS A 275 13.26 1.74 -2.16
N ILE A 276 12.17 1.32 -2.78
CA ILE A 276 11.22 2.25 -3.44
C ILE A 276 10.53 3.14 -2.42
N CYS A 277 10.11 2.59 -1.27
CA CYS A 277 9.54 3.37 -0.19
C CYS A 277 10.49 4.50 0.23
N LYS A 278 11.77 4.19 0.44
CA LYS A 278 12.80 5.20 0.74
C LYS A 278 12.92 6.27 -0.35
N LEU A 279 12.91 5.89 -1.63
CA LEU A 279 12.93 6.83 -2.75
C LEU A 279 11.69 7.75 -2.79
N LEU A 280 10.54 7.25 -2.33
CA LEU A 280 9.27 7.99 -2.30
C LEU A 280 9.05 8.74 -0.98
N GLY A 281 9.95 8.59 0.00
CA GLY A 281 9.78 9.09 1.38
C GLY A 281 8.75 8.32 2.20
N LEU A 282 8.29 7.16 1.74
CA LEU A 282 7.33 6.32 2.46
C LEU A 282 8.02 5.49 3.55
N THR A 283 7.35 5.32 4.69
CA THR A 283 7.67 4.27 5.66
C THR A 283 7.04 2.94 5.25
N ALA A 284 7.80 1.85 5.32
CA ALA A 284 7.26 0.50 5.13
C ALA A 284 6.96 -0.13 6.49
N LEU A 285 5.68 -0.37 6.79
CA LEU A 285 5.25 -1.25 7.88
C LEU A 285 5.26 -2.68 7.37
N VAL A 286 6.22 -3.49 7.83
CA VAL A 286 6.30 -4.91 7.42
C VAL A 286 5.56 -5.77 8.43
N GLU A 287 4.44 -6.35 8.01
CA GLU A 287 3.55 -7.17 8.82
C GLU A 287 4.00 -8.64 8.81
N VAL A 288 4.05 -9.24 10.01
CA VAL A 288 4.44 -10.63 10.27
C VAL A 288 3.47 -11.29 11.26
N HIS A 289 3.34 -12.61 11.16
CA HIS A 289 2.39 -13.41 11.94
C HIS A 289 3.04 -14.51 12.76
N ASP A 290 4.19 -15.02 12.32
CA ASP A 290 4.89 -16.14 12.96
C ASP A 290 6.41 -15.91 13.07
N GLU A 291 7.09 -16.83 13.75
CA GLU A 291 8.53 -16.78 13.98
C GLU A 291 9.34 -16.75 12.69
N ARG A 292 8.90 -17.51 11.67
CA ARG A 292 9.63 -17.65 10.41
C ARG A 292 9.56 -16.37 9.61
N GLU A 293 8.38 -15.75 9.55
CA GLU A 293 8.19 -14.43 8.96
C GLU A 293 9.00 -13.37 9.70
N PHE A 294 8.97 -13.39 11.03
CA PHE A 294 9.75 -12.46 11.85
C PHE A 294 11.25 -12.58 11.58
N ASP A 295 11.79 -13.80 11.58
CA ASP A 295 13.21 -14.08 11.34
C ASP A 295 13.65 -13.65 9.93
N ARG A 296 12.81 -13.92 8.91
CA ARG A 296 13.04 -13.44 7.55
C ARG A 296 13.15 -11.92 7.50
N VAL A 297 12.19 -11.22 8.10
CA VAL A 297 12.13 -9.75 8.08
C VAL A 297 13.30 -9.12 8.85
N LEU A 298 13.73 -9.71 9.98
CA LEU A 298 14.92 -9.25 10.72
C LEU A 298 16.22 -9.35 9.90
N GLY A 299 16.29 -10.33 9.00
CA GLY A 299 17.40 -10.53 8.06
C GLY A 299 17.44 -9.51 6.91
N ILE A 300 16.41 -8.68 6.74
CA ILE A 300 16.34 -7.67 5.69
C ILE A 300 16.91 -6.34 6.19
N GLU A 301 17.85 -5.78 5.44
CA GLU A 301 18.42 -4.46 5.74
C GLU A 301 17.43 -3.32 5.45
N GLY A 302 17.45 -2.31 6.31
CA GLY A 302 16.68 -1.09 6.13
C GLY A 302 15.21 -1.19 6.56
N ILE A 303 14.82 -2.26 7.24
CA ILE A 303 13.54 -2.34 7.96
C ILE A 303 13.62 -1.47 9.21
N GLU A 304 12.63 -0.60 9.41
CA GLU A 304 12.58 0.34 10.53
C GLU A 304 11.28 0.19 11.35
N LEU A 305 10.26 -0.46 10.78
CA LEU A 305 8.94 -0.64 11.38
C LEU A 305 8.40 -2.04 11.06
N ILE A 306 8.15 -2.85 12.09
CA ILE A 306 7.58 -4.20 11.98
C ILE A 306 6.24 -4.24 12.73
N GLY A 307 5.22 -4.77 12.08
CA GLY A 307 3.90 -5.02 12.66
C GLY A 307 3.72 -6.49 12.99
N ILE A 308 3.43 -6.82 14.26
CA ILE A 308 3.07 -8.17 14.67
C ILE A 308 1.55 -8.27 14.69
N ASN A 309 1.00 -9.05 13.76
CA ASN A 309 -0.44 -9.24 13.65
C ASN A 309 -0.88 -10.47 14.46
N ASN A 310 -1.56 -10.21 15.57
CA ASN A 310 -2.03 -11.24 16.49
C ASN A 310 -3.26 -12.03 15.96
N ARG A 311 -3.68 -11.76 14.73
CA ARG A 311 -4.78 -12.48 14.07
C ARG A 311 -4.23 -13.55 13.14
N ASN A 312 -4.63 -14.79 13.36
CA ASN A 312 -4.41 -15.84 12.37
C ASN A 312 -5.28 -15.58 11.13
N LEU A 313 -4.68 -15.50 9.94
CA LEU A 313 -5.41 -15.18 8.70
C LEU A 313 -6.16 -16.37 8.08
N GLU A 314 -5.92 -17.59 8.58
CA GLU A 314 -6.63 -18.80 8.19
C GLU A 314 -7.84 -19.06 9.12
N THR A 315 -7.67 -18.91 10.44
CA THR A 315 -8.73 -19.20 11.44
C THR A 315 -9.45 -17.97 11.97
N PHE A 316 -8.90 -16.77 11.74
CA PHE A 316 -9.33 -15.49 12.34
C PHE A 316 -9.23 -15.39 13.87
N GLU A 317 -8.68 -16.40 14.52
CA GLU A 317 -8.43 -16.41 15.97
C GLU A 317 -7.44 -15.31 16.34
N LEU A 318 -7.65 -14.74 17.52
CA LEU A 318 -6.84 -13.65 18.06
C LEU A 318 -6.05 -14.18 19.25
N ASP A 319 -4.74 -14.00 19.22
CA ASP A 319 -3.85 -14.35 20.33
C ASP A 319 -2.75 -13.30 20.49
N ILE A 320 -2.93 -12.40 21.47
CA ILE A 320 -1.96 -11.35 21.78
C ILE A 320 -0.65 -11.90 22.37
N SER A 321 -0.61 -13.16 22.80
CA SER A 321 0.61 -13.80 23.30
C SER A 321 1.66 -14.00 22.20
N ILE A 322 1.24 -14.05 20.93
CA ILE A 322 2.12 -14.07 19.76
C ILE A 322 3.12 -12.91 19.82
N THR A 323 2.65 -11.69 20.16
CA THR A 323 3.52 -10.52 20.31
C THR A 323 4.63 -10.74 21.33
N LYS A 324 4.32 -11.31 22.51
CA LYS A 324 5.35 -11.61 23.53
C LYS A 324 6.32 -12.68 23.03
N LYS A 325 5.81 -13.78 22.48
CA LYS A 325 6.60 -14.90 21.95
C LYS A 325 7.59 -14.47 20.86
N LEU A 326 7.16 -13.63 19.92
CA LEU A 326 8.04 -13.13 18.85
C LEU A 326 9.09 -12.15 19.36
N LEU A 327 8.81 -11.45 20.46
CA LEU A 327 9.73 -10.52 21.11
C LEU A 327 10.49 -11.16 22.28
N GLU A 328 10.76 -12.45 22.24
CA GLU A 328 11.60 -13.12 23.24
C GLU A 328 13.03 -13.37 22.75
N GLY A 329 13.95 -13.52 23.70
CA GLY A 329 15.33 -13.94 23.45
C GLY A 329 16.08 -13.04 22.46
N GLU A 330 16.65 -13.68 21.43
CA GLU A 330 17.56 -13.03 20.48
C GLU A 330 16.86 -12.04 19.55
N ARG A 331 15.61 -12.30 19.17
CA ARG A 331 14.81 -11.41 18.31
C ARG A 331 14.67 -10.03 18.92
N ARG A 332 14.40 -9.96 20.23
CA ARG A 332 14.33 -8.69 20.97
C ARG A 332 15.65 -7.92 20.91
N LYS A 333 16.78 -8.60 21.09
CA LYS A 333 18.10 -7.94 21.01
C LYS A 333 18.35 -7.35 19.63
N ILE A 334 18.10 -8.13 18.58
CA ILE A 334 18.25 -7.68 17.18
C ILE A 334 17.36 -6.47 16.89
N VAL A 335 16.10 -6.50 17.35
CA VAL A 335 15.16 -5.37 17.22
C VAL A 335 15.74 -4.10 17.88
N HIS A 336 16.32 -4.21 19.08
CA HIS A 336 16.93 -3.08 19.76
C HIS A 336 18.20 -2.58 19.05
N GLU A 337 19.11 -3.48 18.67
CA GLU A 337 20.37 -3.14 17.98
C GLU A 337 20.12 -2.45 16.64
N LYS A 338 19.10 -2.89 15.89
CA LYS A 338 18.70 -2.28 14.62
C LYS A 338 17.77 -1.08 14.78
N ASN A 339 17.40 -0.72 16.01
CA ASN A 339 16.45 0.37 16.32
C ASN A 339 15.10 0.23 15.58
N ILE A 340 14.60 -1.00 15.47
CA ILE A 340 13.33 -1.30 14.81
C ILE A 340 12.18 -0.95 15.76
N THR A 341 11.20 -0.21 15.27
CA THR A 341 9.97 0.07 16.03
C THR A 341 8.98 -1.08 15.83
N ILE A 342 8.48 -1.65 16.92
CA ILE A 342 7.48 -2.73 16.87
C ILE A 342 6.08 -2.16 17.08
N VAL A 343 5.18 -2.55 16.19
CA VAL A 343 3.75 -2.27 16.24
C VAL A 343 2.99 -3.55 16.61
N GLY A 344 2.21 -3.52 17.68
CA GLY A 344 1.25 -4.58 17.99
C GLY A 344 -0.05 -4.37 17.23
N GLU A 345 -0.52 -5.37 16.48
CA GLU A 345 -1.73 -5.27 15.67
C GLU A 345 -2.75 -6.36 16.05
N SER A 346 -4.04 -6.02 15.92
CA SER A 346 -5.18 -6.89 16.22
C SER A 346 -5.28 -7.33 17.69
N GLY A 347 -6.50 -7.57 18.17
CA GLY A 347 -6.74 -8.15 19.50
C GLY A 347 -6.60 -7.19 20.69
N LEU A 348 -6.45 -5.89 20.46
CA LEU A 348 -6.28 -4.87 21.51
C LEU A 348 -7.60 -4.14 21.76
N PHE A 349 -8.27 -4.45 22.87
CA PHE A 349 -9.60 -3.91 23.20
C PHE A 349 -9.61 -3.09 24.49
N THR A 350 -8.68 -3.36 25.39
CA THR A 350 -8.66 -2.81 26.75
C THR A 350 -7.29 -2.21 27.12
N PRO A 351 -7.22 -1.37 28.16
CA PRO A 351 -5.95 -0.87 28.68
C PRO A 351 -4.99 -1.98 29.11
N ASP A 352 -5.52 -3.09 29.63
CA ASP A 352 -4.72 -4.25 30.05
C ASP A 352 -4.07 -4.93 28.84
N ASP A 353 -4.76 -5.01 27.70
CA ASP A 353 -4.16 -5.52 26.45
C ASP A 353 -3.00 -4.63 25.98
N ILE A 354 -3.16 -3.30 26.09
CA ILE A 354 -2.10 -2.33 25.76
C ILE A 354 -0.91 -2.48 26.70
N ALA A 355 -1.15 -2.58 28.01
CA ALA A 355 -0.10 -2.80 28.99
C ALA A 355 0.65 -4.11 28.72
N TYR A 356 -0.09 -5.19 28.40
CA TYR A 356 0.48 -6.49 28.09
C TYR A 356 1.48 -6.44 26.92
N VAL A 357 1.11 -5.79 25.80
CA VAL A 357 2.03 -5.66 24.65
C VAL A 357 3.13 -4.64 24.91
N GLN A 358 2.86 -3.58 25.68
CA GLN A 358 3.87 -2.59 26.06
C GLN A 358 4.99 -3.21 26.92
N GLU A 359 4.65 -4.08 27.86
CA GLU A 359 5.64 -4.88 28.63
C GLU A 359 6.51 -5.74 27.72
N ALA A 360 5.94 -6.20 26.59
CA ALA A 360 6.68 -6.90 25.56
C ALA A 360 7.61 -5.98 24.76
N GLY A 361 7.70 -4.67 25.05
CA GLY A 361 8.55 -3.71 24.35
C GLY A 361 7.93 -3.13 23.08
N VAL A 362 6.62 -3.33 22.87
CA VAL A 362 5.87 -2.68 21.79
C VAL A 362 5.79 -1.18 22.05
N LYS A 363 6.12 -0.37 21.02
CA LYS A 363 6.15 1.10 21.10
C LYS A 363 5.02 1.77 20.32
N ALA A 364 4.30 1.02 19.50
CA ALA A 364 3.14 1.49 18.77
C ALA A 364 2.08 0.40 18.67
N VAL A 365 0.82 0.77 18.49
CA VAL A 365 -0.29 -0.18 18.32
C VAL A 365 -1.16 0.23 17.15
N LEU A 366 -1.64 -0.73 16.37
CA LEU A 366 -2.61 -0.50 15.31
C LEU A 366 -3.97 -1.05 15.73
N VAL A 367 -4.94 -0.15 15.87
CA VAL A 367 -6.25 -0.50 16.44
C VAL A 367 -7.37 0.10 15.62
N GLY A 368 -8.34 -0.74 15.26
CA GLY A 368 -9.54 -0.35 14.52
C GLY A 368 -10.83 -0.82 15.19
N GLU A 369 -10.99 -2.13 15.38
CA GLU A 369 -12.29 -2.72 15.76
C GLU A 369 -12.85 -2.20 17.10
N SER A 370 -12.02 -2.01 18.11
CA SER A 370 -12.44 -1.51 19.43
C SER A 370 -12.89 -0.06 19.40
N ILE A 371 -12.31 0.77 18.51
CA ILE A 371 -12.55 2.21 18.46
C ILE A 371 -13.68 2.56 17.48
N VAL A 372 -13.75 1.89 16.32
CA VAL A 372 -14.74 2.18 15.25
C VAL A 372 -16.19 1.95 15.71
N LYS A 373 -16.42 1.00 16.64
CA LYS A 373 -17.75 0.66 17.17
C LYS A 373 -18.33 1.73 18.10
N GLN A 374 -17.51 2.67 18.57
CA GLN A 374 -17.98 3.74 19.45
C GLN A 374 -18.71 4.82 18.63
N SER A 375 -19.79 5.36 19.20
CA SER A 375 -20.54 6.47 18.59
C SER A 375 -19.65 7.69 18.37
N ASP A 376 -18.80 7.99 19.36
CA ASP A 376 -17.73 8.97 19.31
C ASP A 376 -16.36 8.26 19.21
N PRO A 377 -15.74 8.22 18.02
CA PRO A 377 -14.46 7.54 17.81
C PRO A 377 -13.32 8.15 18.65
N GLY A 378 -13.39 9.42 19.02
CA GLY A 378 -12.38 10.08 19.86
C GLY A 378 -12.40 9.53 21.29
N LYS A 379 -13.59 9.35 21.88
CA LYS A 379 -13.74 8.72 23.21
C LYS A 379 -13.26 7.27 23.24
N GLY A 380 -13.39 6.55 22.12
CA GLY A 380 -12.89 5.19 22.00
C GLY A 380 -11.38 5.09 22.25
N ILE A 381 -10.60 6.12 21.88
CA ILE A 381 -9.17 6.17 22.16
C ILE A 381 -8.90 6.30 23.66
N SER A 382 -9.62 7.20 24.35
CA SER A 382 -9.46 7.37 25.80
C SER A 382 -9.85 6.11 26.58
N ILE A 383 -10.88 5.38 26.12
CA ILE A 383 -11.28 4.10 26.71
C ILE A 383 -10.18 3.04 26.51
N LEU A 384 -9.62 2.95 25.30
CA LEU A 384 -8.56 1.99 24.98
C LEU A 384 -7.32 2.16 25.87
N PHE A 385 -6.93 3.41 26.16
CA PHE A 385 -5.77 3.70 27.00
C PHE A 385 -6.09 3.91 28.49
N GLY A 386 -7.37 3.96 28.86
CA GLY A 386 -7.84 4.25 30.21
C GLY A 386 -7.57 5.69 30.68
N LYS A 387 -7.11 6.58 29.80
CA LYS A 387 -6.83 8.00 30.06
C LYS A 387 -6.86 8.81 28.76
N ASP A 388 -6.96 10.13 28.88
CA ASP A 388 -6.85 11.04 27.74
C ASP A 388 -5.38 11.10 27.25
N VAL A 389 -5.20 10.86 25.95
CA VAL A 389 -3.90 10.91 25.26
C VAL A 389 -3.86 11.97 24.16
N SER A 390 -4.90 12.81 24.05
CA SER A 390 -4.95 13.93 23.13
C SER A 390 -3.80 14.92 23.36
N GLN A 391 -3.44 15.68 22.33
CA GLN A 391 -2.48 16.78 22.48
C GLN A 391 -3.27 18.00 22.97
N SER A 392 -2.93 18.50 24.16
CA SER A 392 -3.50 19.74 24.72
C SER A 392 -3.03 20.96 23.94
#